data_AF-A0A0X3TQ37-F1
#
_entry.id   AF-A0A0X3TQ37-F1
#
_cell.length_a   1.000
_cell.length_b   1.000
_cell.length_c   1.000
_cell.angle_alpha   90.00
_cell.angle_beta   90.00
_cell.angle_gamma   90.00
#
_symmetry.space_group_name_H-M   'P 1'
#
loop_
_entity.id
_entity.type
_entity.pdbx_description
1 polymer ?
#
loop_
_entity_poly.entity_id
_entity_poly.type
_entity_poly.pdbx_seq_one_letter_code
_entity_poly.pdbx_strand_id
1 'polypeptide(L)'
;MPNTFDYDDIRASVEKCLGKDNLGWVRITTECFEAIKKHCDQRDENYPRVAQIKQKFGSLRVYIDGAQEGTFIESRLQKAVQEAGMSCERCGNVSTPQVIGFWHTNLCCWHAHEAAAKRMQTFPKVGLNPRAKRNALQCRSCGYIGQIAWGASGHRCPACVAKGW
;
A
#
# COMPACT_ATOMS: atom_id res chain seq x y z
N MET A 1 -0.21 27.02 -4.72
CA MET A 1 -0.79 26.90 -3.37
C MET A 1 -0.28 25.59 -2.78
N PRO A 2 0.23 25.55 -1.54
CA PRO A 2 0.48 24.26 -0.91
C PRO A 2 -0.85 23.53 -0.85
N ASN A 3 -0.82 22.24 -1.19
CA ASN A 3 -1.99 21.40 -1.24
C ASN A 3 -2.44 21.12 0.20
N THR A 4 -3.17 22.05 0.81
CA THR A 4 -3.59 21.96 2.21
C THR A 4 -4.47 20.73 2.37
N PHE A 5 -4.11 19.87 3.33
CA PHE A 5 -4.90 18.72 3.70
C PHE A 5 -6.17 19.20 4.42
N ASP A 6 -7.32 18.87 3.87
CA ASP A 6 -8.62 19.27 4.38
C ASP A 6 -9.14 18.21 5.36
N TYR A 7 -9.35 18.62 6.61
CA TYR A 7 -9.87 17.76 7.67
C TYR A 7 -11.40 17.63 7.66
N ASP A 8 -12.11 18.47 6.90
CA ASP A 8 -13.55 18.34 6.66
C ASP A 8 -13.84 17.40 5.49
N ASP A 9 -12.88 17.22 4.58
CA ASP A 9 -12.89 16.19 3.51
C ASP A 9 -11.57 15.40 3.46
N ILE A 10 -11.37 14.60 4.52
CA ILE A 10 -10.17 13.76 4.70
C ILE A 10 -9.99 12.82 3.51
N ARG A 11 -11.08 12.21 3.05
CA ARG A 11 -11.03 11.21 1.99
C ARG A 11 -10.55 11.83 0.68
N ALA A 12 -11.13 12.95 0.25
CA ALA A 12 -10.70 13.60 -0.98
C ALA A 12 -9.24 14.08 -0.89
N SER A 13 -8.81 14.56 0.28
CA SER A 13 -7.42 14.93 0.54
C SER A 13 -6.46 13.75 0.37
N VAL A 14 -6.79 12.60 0.95
CA VAL A 14 -6.00 11.36 0.82
C VAL A 14 -5.98 10.86 -0.63
N GLU A 15 -7.12 10.84 -1.31
CA GLU A 15 -7.22 10.43 -2.72
C GLU A 15 -6.39 11.33 -3.64
N LYS A 16 -6.32 12.64 -3.36
CA LYS A 16 -5.48 13.59 -4.09
C LYS A 16 -3.98 13.30 -3.91
N CYS A 17 -3.58 12.80 -2.75
CA CYS A 17 -2.19 12.44 -2.47
C CYS A 17 -1.79 11.07 -3.04
N LEU A 18 -2.65 10.05 -2.89
CA LEU A 18 -2.33 8.66 -3.23
C LEU A 18 -2.85 8.21 -4.59
N GLY A 19 -3.83 8.91 -5.16
CA GLY A 19 -4.54 8.50 -6.37
C GLY A 19 -5.76 7.62 -6.07
N LYS A 20 -6.83 7.82 -6.86
CA LYS A 20 -8.14 7.17 -6.68
C LYS A 20 -8.11 5.65 -6.85
N ASP A 21 -7.15 5.13 -7.62
CA ASP A 21 -7.02 3.68 -7.85
C ASP A 21 -6.42 2.92 -6.65
N ASN A 22 -5.86 3.65 -5.68
CA ASN A 22 -5.20 3.08 -4.50
C ASN A 22 -6.18 2.98 -3.31
N LEU A 23 -7.38 2.45 -3.55
CA LEU A 23 -8.48 2.42 -2.58
C LEU A 23 -8.11 1.72 -1.26
N GLY A 24 -7.24 0.72 -1.31
CA GLY A 24 -6.75 0.01 -0.14
C GLY A 24 -6.02 0.94 0.83
N TRP A 25 -5.01 1.65 0.34
CA TRP A 25 -4.26 2.61 1.16
C TRP A 25 -5.03 3.89 1.43
N VAL A 26 -5.89 4.34 0.50
CA VAL A 26 -6.80 5.46 0.73
C VAL A 26 -7.68 5.18 1.95
N ARG A 27 -8.30 3.99 2.02
CA ARG A 27 -9.13 3.58 3.17
C ARG A 27 -8.33 3.62 4.48
N ILE A 28 -7.19 2.92 4.53
CA ILE A 28 -6.34 2.84 5.74
C ILE A 28 -5.92 4.23 6.21
N THR A 29 -5.51 5.09 5.28
CA THR A 29 -5.03 6.44 5.61
C THR A 29 -6.20 7.35 6.04
N THR A 30 -7.36 7.22 5.40
CA THR A 30 -8.58 7.97 5.78
C THR A 30 -9.01 7.61 7.19
N GLU A 31 -9.14 6.31 7.51
CA GLU A 31 -9.50 5.84 8.85
C GLU A 31 -8.50 6.33 9.92
N CYS A 32 -7.22 6.41 9.57
CA CYS A 32 -6.19 6.97 10.46
C CYS A 32 -6.42 8.46 10.76
N PHE A 33 -6.67 9.27 9.73
CA PHE A 33 -6.86 10.72 9.90
C PHE A 33 -8.21 11.05 10.53
N GLU A 34 -9.26 10.26 10.29
CA GLU A 34 -10.54 10.38 10.99
C GLU A 34 -10.37 10.13 12.49
N ALA A 35 -9.58 9.12 12.88
CA ALA A 35 -9.27 8.86 14.27
C ALA A 35 -8.45 9.98 14.93
N ILE A 36 -7.52 10.60 14.18
CA ILE A 36 -6.76 11.77 14.63
C ILE A 36 -7.67 12.98 14.78
N LYS A 37 -8.51 13.28 13.78
CA LYS A 37 -9.49 14.37 13.84
C LYS A 37 -10.36 14.26 15.08
N LYS A 38 -10.96 13.08 15.29
CA LYS A 38 -11.78 12.82 16.48
C LYS A 38 -11.02 13.05 17.79
N HIS A 39 -9.75 12.67 17.85
CA HIS A 39 -8.93 12.88 19.05
C HIS A 39 -8.67 14.36 19.32
N CYS A 40 -8.31 15.13 18.29
CA CYS A 40 -8.10 16.56 18.39
C CYS A 40 -9.40 17.31 18.75
N ASP A 41 -10.51 16.96 18.10
CA ASP A 41 -11.84 17.54 18.37
C ASP A 41 -12.27 17.34 19.84
N GLN A 42 -11.98 16.17 20.42
CA GLN A 42 -12.30 15.86 21.82
C GLN A 42 -11.45 16.63 22.84
N ARG A 43 -10.32 17.19 22.42
CA ARG A 43 -9.33 17.85 23.29
C ARG A 43 -9.20 19.34 23.01
N ASP A 44 -9.96 19.85 22.04
CA ASP A 44 -9.82 21.22 21.52
C ASP A 44 -8.38 21.53 21.08
N GLU A 45 -7.73 20.54 20.43
CA GLU A 45 -6.35 20.63 19.95
C GLU A 45 -6.30 20.88 18.43
N ASN A 46 -5.24 21.54 17.97
CA ASN A 46 -5.02 21.77 16.54
C ASN A 46 -4.66 20.46 15.80
N TYR A 47 -5.23 20.28 14.60
CA TYR A 47 -4.89 19.16 13.74
C TYR A 47 -3.42 19.19 13.27
N PRO A 48 -2.80 18.01 13.08
CA PRO A 48 -1.43 17.97 12.55
C PRO A 48 -1.40 18.50 11.12
N ARG A 49 -0.40 19.33 10.83
CA ARG A 49 -0.18 19.84 9.48
C ARG A 49 0.41 18.75 8.60
N VAL A 50 -0.38 18.17 7.71
CA VAL A 50 0.11 17.15 6.78
C VAL A 50 0.97 17.80 5.69
N ALA A 51 2.25 17.45 5.66
CA ALA A 51 3.21 17.93 4.68
C ALA A 51 3.12 17.12 3.38
N GLN A 52 3.06 15.79 3.50
CA GLN A 52 3.00 14.89 2.35
C GLN A 52 2.48 13.51 2.73
N ILE A 53 1.66 12.92 1.85
CA ILE A 53 1.34 11.49 1.86
C ILE A 53 1.78 10.95 0.50
N LYS A 54 2.62 9.91 0.48
CA LYS A 54 3.12 9.33 -0.77
C LYS A 54 3.48 7.86 -0.65
N GLN A 55 3.51 7.19 -1.79
CA GLN A 55 4.20 5.92 -1.95
C GLN A 55 5.70 6.17 -2.14
N LYS A 56 6.54 5.38 -1.46
CA LYS A 56 7.98 5.34 -1.72
C LYS A 56 8.48 3.91 -1.57
N PHE A 57 9.03 3.35 -2.65
CA PHE A 57 9.61 2.01 -2.70
C PHE A 57 8.68 0.88 -2.21
N GLY A 58 7.38 0.94 -2.56
CA GLY A 58 6.41 -0.07 -2.13
C GLY A 58 5.90 0.11 -0.71
N SER A 59 6.11 1.28 -0.08
CA SER A 59 5.62 1.57 1.26
C SER A 59 4.93 2.93 1.33
N LEU A 60 3.93 3.04 2.19
CA LEU A 60 3.27 4.30 2.53
C LEU A 60 4.20 5.17 3.37
N ARG A 61 4.26 6.46 3.07
CA ARG A 61 4.94 7.47 3.88
C ARG A 61 3.99 8.63 4.15
N VAL A 62 3.86 8.99 5.41
CA VAL A 62 3.11 10.15 5.88
C VAL A 62 4.09 11.08 6.60
N TYR A 63 4.17 12.32 6.13
CA TYR A 63 5.00 13.37 6.69
C TYR A 63 4.08 14.46 7.26
N ILE A 64 4.32 14.81 8.52
CA ILE A 64 3.67 15.91 9.22
C ILE A 64 4.70 17.00 9.49
N ASP A 65 4.29 18.26 9.34
CA ASP A 65 5.12 19.43 9.62
C ASP A 65 4.88 19.91 11.07
N GLY A 66 5.98 20.27 11.74
CA GLY A 66 5.96 20.78 13.11
C GLY A 66 6.11 19.69 14.17
N ALA A 67 6.57 20.09 15.36
CA ALA A 67 6.57 19.23 16.54
C ALA A 67 5.13 19.21 17.10
N GLN A 68 4.33 18.21 16.70
CA GLN A 68 3.13 17.88 17.46
C GLN A 68 3.54 16.88 18.54
N GLU A 69 3.63 17.35 19.78
CA GLU A 69 3.85 16.52 20.94
C GLU A 69 2.58 15.70 21.22
N GLY A 70 2.50 14.50 20.68
CA GLY A 70 1.33 13.65 20.85
C GLY A 70 1.59 12.18 20.53
N THR A 71 1.86 11.39 21.58
CA THR A 71 2.09 9.93 21.46
C THR A 71 0.95 9.20 20.74
N PHE A 72 -0.28 9.73 20.82
CA PHE A 72 -1.43 9.20 20.10
C PHE A 72 -1.31 9.36 18.59
N ILE A 73 -0.99 10.56 18.10
CA ILE A 73 -0.92 10.87 16.66
C ILE A 73 0.19 10.04 16.01
N GLU A 74 1.37 10.03 16.62
CA GLU A 74 2.50 9.23 16.14
C GLU A 74 2.16 7.73 16.09
N SER A 75 1.56 7.20 17.16
CA SER A 75 1.14 5.80 17.24
C SER A 75 0.11 5.45 16.16
N ARG A 76 -0.86 6.35 15.90
CA ARG A 76 -1.86 6.15 14.84
C ARG A 76 -1.24 6.12 13.45
N LEU A 77 -0.37 7.08 13.15
CA LEU A 77 0.36 7.13 11.88
C LEU A 77 1.24 5.89 11.69
N GLN A 78 1.98 5.49 12.73
CA GLN A 78 2.81 4.28 12.68
C GLN A 78 1.97 3.03 12.41
N LYS A 79 0.83 2.88 13.09
CA LYS A 79 -0.09 1.76 12.87
C LYS A 79 -0.62 1.74 11.44
N ALA A 80 -1.03 2.88 10.90
CA ALA A 80 -1.52 2.97 9.53
C ALA A 80 -0.44 2.63 8.49
N VAL A 81 0.79 3.09 8.69
CA VAL A 81 1.94 2.75 7.82
C VAL A 81 2.26 1.25 7.91
N GLN A 82 2.21 0.66 9.10
CA GLN A 82 2.43 -0.77 9.30
C GLN A 82 1.34 -1.61 8.61
N GLU A 83 0.07 -1.23 8.78
CA GLU A 83 -1.07 -1.87 8.12
C GLU A 83 -0.95 -1.78 6.60
N ALA A 84 -0.70 -0.58 6.06
CA ALA A 84 -0.44 -0.38 4.64
C ALA A 84 0.76 -1.19 4.12
N GLY A 85 1.77 -1.43 4.96
CA GLY A 85 2.92 -2.29 4.64
C GLY A 85 2.57 -3.76 4.43
N MET A 86 1.42 -4.22 4.94
CA MET A 86 0.91 -5.59 4.81
C MET A 86 -0.36 -5.67 3.95
N SER A 87 -0.76 -4.56 3.33
CA SER A 87 -1.99 -4.43 2.57
C SER A 87 -1.73 -3.92 1.15
N CYS A 88 -2.50 -4.46 0.21
CA CYS A 88 -2.45 -4.10 -1.18
C CYS A 88 -2.86 -2.63 -1.35
N GLU A 89 -2.03 -1.84 -2.01
CA GLU A 89 -2.28 -0.41 -2.22
C GLU A 89 -3.61 -0.16 -2.94
N ARG A 90 -4.01 -1.07 -3.85
CA ARG A 90 -5.26 -0.96 -4.62
C ARG A 90 -6.52 -1.42 -3.90
N CYS A 91 -6.49 -2.55 -3.19
CA CYS A 91 -7.72 -3.13 -2.62
C CYS A 91 -7.68 -3.45 -1.12
N GLY A 92 -6.55 -3.28 -0.45
CA GLY A 92 -6.42 -3.52 0.99
C GLY A 92 -6.23 -4.99 1.40
N ASN A 93 -6.43 -5.96 0.48
CA ASN A 93 -6.13 -7.37 0.74
C ASN A 93 -4.69 -7.58 1.18
N VAL A 94 -4.43 -8.63 1.95
CA VAL A 94 -3.09 -8.98 2.41
C VAL A 94 -2.11 -9.05 1.23
N SER A 95 -0.98 -8.36 1.38
CA SER A 95 0.10 -8.36 0.42
C SER A 95 1.44 -8.11 1.09
N THR A 96 2.49 -8.14 0.28
CA THR A 96 3.84 -7.77 0.67
C THR A 96 4.47 -7.02 -0.50
N PRO A 97 5.51 -6.19 -0.28
CA PRO A 97 6.17 -5.48 -1.36
C PRO A 97 6.62 -6.40 -2.50
N GLN A 98 6.26 -6.02 -3.72
CA GLN A 98 6.64 -6.67 -4.97
C GLN A 98 7.56 -5.76 -5.77
N VAL A 99 8.47 -6.37 -6.51
CA VAL A 99 9.25 -5.72 -7.56
C VAL A 99 8.72 -6.18 -8.91
N ILE A 100 8.20 -5.27 -9.72
CA ILE A 100 7.68 -5.54 -11.06
C ILE A 100 8.58 -4.82 -12.07
N GLY A 101 9.52 -5.54 -12.66
CA GLY A 101 10.63 -4.94 -13.40
C GLY A 101 11.55 -4.15 -12.47
N PHE A 102 11.55 -2.82 -12.57
CA PHE A 102 12.30 -1.91 -11.69
C PHE A 102 11.43 -1.17 -10.68
N TRP A 103 10.13 -1.44 -10.66
CA TRP A 103 9.16 -0.71 -9.86
C TRP A 103 8.80 -1.47 -8.59
N HIS A 104 8.89 -0.77 -7.47
CA HIS A 104 8.49 -1.30 -6.16
C HIS A 104 7.06 -0.86 -5.87
N THR A 105 6.23 -1.79 -5.41
CA THR A 105 4.79 -1.61 -5.18
C THR A 105 4.34 -2.57 -4.08
N ASN A 106 3.20 -2.32 -3.41
CA ASN A 106 2.61 -3.29 -2.48
C ASN A 106 1.29 -3.79 -3.05
N LEU A 107 1.31 -4.92 -3.75
CA LEU A 107 0.12 -5.45 -4.44
C LEU A 107 -0.11 -6.89 -4.05
N CYS A 108 -1.39 -7.26 -3.90
CA CYS A 108 -1.78 -8.65 -3.84
C CYS A 108 -1.50 -9.35 -5.19
N CYS A 109 -1.51 -10.69 -5.22
CA CYS A 109 -1.12 -11.46 -6.41
C CYS A 109 -1.92 -11.08 -7.67
N TRP A 110 -3.21 -10.78 -7.54
CA TRP A 110 -4.09 -10.36 -8.63
C TRP A 110 -3.65 -9.04 -9.24
N HIS A 111 -3.54 -7.99 -8.42
CA HIS A 111 -3.12 -6.68 -8.90
C HIS A 111 -1.65 -6.65 -9.33
N ALA A 112 -0.78 -7.48 -8.73
CA ALA A 112 0.59 -7.63 -9.19
C ALA A 112 0.64 -8.21 -10.61
N HIS A 113 -0.20 -9.20 -10.93
CA HIS A 113 -0.33 -9.74 -12.29
C HIS A 113 -0.85 -8.69 -13.27
N GLU A 114 -1.88 -7.92 -12.90
CA GLU A 114 -2.39 -6.83 -13.74
C GLU A 114 -1.30 -5.78 -14.02
N ALA A 115 -0.57 -5.36 -12.99
CA ALA A 115 0.51 -4.39 -13.10
C ALA A 115 1.67 -4.92 -13.95
N ALA A 116 2.00 -6.21 -13.84
CA ALA A 116 2.98 -6.87 -14.69
C ALA A 116 2.51 -6.93 -16.15
N ALA A 117 1.26 -7.34 -16.40
CA ALA A 117 0.68 -7.41 -17.74
C ALA A 117 0.65 -6.04 -18.42
N LYS A 118 0.24 -4.99 -17.71
CA LYS A 118 0.30 -3.60 -18.21
C LYS A 118 1.73 -3.20 -18.58
N ARG A 119 2.71 -3.53 -17.74
CA ARG A 119 4.12 -3.22 -18.03
C ARG A 119 4.69 -4.04 -19.17
N MET A 120 4.24 -5.28 -19.38
CA MET A 120 4.67 -6.12 -20.50
C MET A 120 4.32 -5.50 -21.87
N GLN A 121 3.25 -4.69 -21.94
CA GLN A 121 2.89 -3.95 -23.15
C GLN A 121 3.97 -2.94 -23.57
N THR A 122 4.73 -2.40 -22.61
CA THR A 122 5.84 -1.46 -22.85
C THR A 122 7.20 -2.15 -22.83
N PHE A 123 7.37 -3.18 -21.99
CA PHE A 123 8.63 -3.88 -21.74
C PHE A 123 8.40 -5.40 -21.78
N PRO A 124 8.74 -6.10 -22.88
CA PRO A 124 8.34 -7.50 -23.10
C PRO A 124 8.96 -8.53 -22.14
N LYS A 125 9.90 -8.12 -21.28
CA LYS A 125 10.59 -9.00 -20.29
C LYS A 125 10.36 -8.55 -18.84
N VAL A 126 9.13 -8.21 -18.47
CA VAL A 126 8.78 -7.83 -17.09
C VAL A 126 8.28 -9.04 -16.31
N GLY A 127 9.03 -9.47 -15.30
CA GLY A 127 8.61 -10.50 -14.33
C GLY A 127 8.32 -9.94 -12.94
N LEU A 128 7.68 -10.75 -12.09
CA LEU A 128 7.55 -10.45 -10.67
C LEU A 128 8.79 -10.94 -9.92
N ASN A 129 9.36 -10.05 -9.12
CA ASN A 129 10.52 -10.27 -8.26
C ASN A 129 11.68 -10.99 -8.97
N PRO A 130 12.14 -10.50 -10.14
CA PRO A 130 13.09 -11.23 -10.99
C PRO A 130 14.46 -11.46 -10.33
N ARG A 131 14.79 -10.67 -9.29
CA ARG A 131 16.04 -10.76 -8.53
C ARG A 131 15.88 -11.36 -7.13
N ALA A 132 14.66 -11.73 -6.74
CA ALA A 132 14.44 -12.30 -5.42
C ALA A 132 15.04 -13.71 -5.34
N LYS A 133 15.69 -14.01 -4.21
CA LYS A 133 16.10 -15.38 -3.89
C LYS A 133 14.85 -16.22 -3.62
N ARG A 134 14.83 -17.44 -4.16
CA ARG A 134 13.73 -18.38 -3.95
C ARG A 134 13.57 -18.68 -2.47
N ASN A 135 12.41 -18.37 -1.91
CA ASN A 135 12.02 -18.73 -0.55
C ASN A 135 10.64 -19.43 -0.55
N ALA A 136 10.22 -19.93 0.61
CA ALA A 136 8.96 -20.66 0.77
C ALA A 136 7.71 -19.86 0.36
N LEU A 137 7.79 -18.53 0.35
CA LEU A 137 6.68 -17.64 0.04
C LEU A 137 6.70 -17.15 -1.42
N GLN A 138 7.59 -17.67 -2.27
CA GLN A 138 7.65 -17.30 -3.68
C GLN A 138 6.87 -18.30 -4.56
N CYS A 139 5.95 -17.77 -5.36
CA CYS A 139 5.22 -18.51 -6.37
C CYS A 139 6.16 -19.03 -7.45
N ARG A 140 6.12 -20.33 -7.72
CA ARG A 140 7.00 -20.98 -8.70
C ARG A 140 6.69 -20.64 -10.15
N SER A 141 5.44 -20.31 -10.47
CA SER A 141 5.05 -19.93 -11.85
C SER A 141 5.40 -18.49 -12.19
N CYS A 142 4.99 -17.51 -11.37
CA CYS A 142 5.14 -16.09 -11.72
C CYS A 142 6.21 -15.32 -10.91
N GLY A 143 6.73 -15.87 -9.81
CA GLY A 143 7.69 -15.19 -8.94
C GLY A 143 7.08 -14.25 -7.89
N TYR A 144 5.75 -14.14 -7.79
CA TYR A 144 5.05 -13.38 -6.73
C TYR A 144 5.49 -13.85 -5.34
N ILE A 145 5.71 -12.92 -4.40
CA ILE A 145 6.04 -13.22 -3.00
C ILE A 145 4.82 -12.92 -2.13
N GLY A 146 4.43 -13.80 -1.21
CA GLY A 146 3.38 -13.52 -0.24
C GLY A 146 2.43 -14.70 -0.04
N GLN A 147 1.13 -14.47 -0.17
CA GLN A 147 0.14 -15.55 -0.04
C GLN A 147 0.33 -16.59 -1.16
N ILE A 148 0.77 -17.78 -0.77
CA ILE A 148 0.95 -18.95 -1.64
C ILE A 148 -0.06 -20.03 -1.25
N ALA A 149 -0.69 -20.65 -2.24
CA ALA A 149 -1.50 -21.84 -2.04
C ALA A 149 -0.57 -23.05 -1.86
N TRP A 150 -0.65 -23.68 -0.69
CA TRP A 150 0.09 -24.89 -0.36
C TRP A 150 -0.75 -26.14 -0.71
N GLY A 151 -0.12 -27.18 -1.26
CA GLY A 151 -0.79 -28.44 -1.65
C GLY A 151 -0.48 -28.90 -3.08
N ALA A 152 -1.40 -29.63 -3.71
CA ALA A 152 -1.29 -30.15 -5.08
C ALA A 152 -1.07 -29.04 -6.14
N SER A 153 -1.30 -27.79 -5.76
CA SER A 153 -1.05 -26.60 -6.57
C SER A 153 0.44 -26.22 -6.68
N GLY A 154 1.38 -26.91 -6.03
CA GLY A 154 2.80 -26.79 -6.39
C GLY A 154 3.47 -25.46 -6.03
N HIS A 155 3.11 -24.83 -4.91
CA HIS A 155 3.63 -23.51 -4.48
C HIS A 155 3.34 -22.40 -5.51
N ARG A 156 2.06 -22.20 -5.81
CA ARG A 156 1.58 -21.15 -6.70
C ARG A 156 0.76 -20.12 -5.95
N CYS A 157 0.81 -18.85 -6.37
CA CYS A 157 -0.08 -17.83 -5.82
C CYS A 157 -1.54 -18.09 -6.28
N PRO A 158 -2.55 -17.58 -5.56
CA PRO A 158 -3.95 -17.73 -5.93
C PRO A 158 -4.26 -17.35 -7.39
N ALA A 159 -3.63 -16.27 -7.90
CA ALA A 159 -3.82 -15.84 -9.28
C ALA A 159 -3.29 -16.85 -10.31
N CYS A 160 -2.14 -17.49 -10.07
CA CYS A 160 -1.63 -18.55 -10.95
C CYS A 160 -2.51 -19.80 -10.90
N VAL A 161 -2.94 -20.21 -9.70
CA VAL A 161 -3.81 -21.38 -9.53
C VAL A 161 -5.12 -21.19 -10.30
N ALA A 162 -5.77 -20.04 -10.15
CA ALA A 162 -7.03 -19.75 -10.82
C ALA A 162 -6.91 -19.68 -12.35
N LYS A 163 -5.74 -19.28 -12.87
CA LYS A 163 -5.48 -19.21 -14.32
C LYS A 163 -4.92 -20.51 -14.92
N GLY A 164 -4.65 -21.53 -14.10
CA GLY A 164 -4.03 -22.77 -14.54
C GLY A 164 -2.56 -22.64 -14.97
N TRP A 165 -1.87 -21.57 -14.55
CA TRP A 165 -0.44 -21.32 -14.84
C TRP A 165 0.48 -21.97 -13.82
#